data_AF-A0A644XUN5-F1
#
_entry.id   AF-A0A644XUN5-F1
#
_cell.length_a   1.000
_cell.length_b   1.000
_cell.length_c   1.000
_cell.angle_alpha   90.00
_cell.angle_beta   90.00
_cell.angle_gamma   90.00
#
_symmetry.space_group_name_H-M   'P 1'
#
loop_
_entity.id
_entity.type
_entity.pdbx_description
1 polymer ?
#
loop_
_entity_poly.entity_id
_entity_poly.type
_entity_poly.pdbx_seq_one_letter_code
_entity_poly.pdbx_strand_id
1 'polypeptide(L)'
;MSKLKVLSPAMVELATIHDTLSCARKEVINGENTLNFETFLTTEHKSLINKTNLIELDTDYFDIASYHKGQETGGRLYVSAACEHISNRLNRKAYDLEYFTETGTPEEILGKLLEGTGFTVGTVEFSETETYSIQEKKSRRACVVQFTEYLGGELSFLGFTVSILAHRGSNTPKDLMADRNIDVLSEDVDKTTLDAEGNPSVSYELTLIQPMALSLGDVVTLVYEPMDIDITLRIISITTDPYNDDNISFAISNTVPAMEDAAYRIETETVRKDARMNGVRIGPTYGYECVTYDNFARSYFNASNLAMQQGDGSGSNWVNVIYFDPAAKKYKITGDVQIEGQLASDADFTDSLYAEQGDISQLTVDWLKASNRLWKYLNDDFTDDNFVEIHGPYIRHITAKIKDPHVEIQLQNRYGDLLYWNGDITAATLNADGWPEIDGTRLYTKKTESEWPVMVYEYSETVKLGIGFRQDPGGSGFDIPMIELGAGTGTGDNGKGFVYKGLSGLYLDYYSSVDGSLRRIILGDDGIVLTPYGLNSIDFYPNGFNAVYDGETVAYTWTKDESGRITSLITEDMVTIPVTRHAEDM
;
A
#
# COMPACT_ATOMS: atom_id res chain seq x y z
N MET A 1 -5.76 65.34 -3.51
CA MET A 1 -6.65 64.24 -3.12
C MET A 1 -7.33 63.63 -4.32
N SER A 2 -6.95 62.40 -4.62
CA SER A 2 -7.51 61.61 -5.70
C SER A 2 -8.75 60.89 -5.21
N LYS A 3 -9.78 60.83 -6.06
CA LYS A 3 -11.06 60.19 -5.74
C LYS A 3 -11.14 58.84 -6.44
N LEU A 4 -11.77 57.87 -5.78
CA LEU A 4 -12.01 56.56 -6.39
C LEU A 4 -13.01 56.70 -7.53
N LYS A 5 -12.65 56.19 -8.71
CA LYS A 5 -13.57 56.09 -9.84
C LYS A 5 -13.96 54.63 -10.04
N VAL A 6 -15.25 54.37 -10.21
CA VAL A 6 -15.74 53.04 -10.56
C VAL A 6 -15.75 52.92 -12.08
N LEU A 7 -15.02 51.95 -12.59
CA LEU A 7 -14.96 51.63 -14.01
C LEU A 7 -15.73 50.35 -14.33
N SER A 8 -16.27 50.28 -15.55
CA SER A 8 -16.79 49.05 -16.13
C SER A 8 -15.66 48.06 -16.46
N PRO A 9 -15.94 46.78 -16.77
CA PRO A 9 -14.93 45.84 -17.26
C PRO A 9 -14.17 46.31 -18.51
N ALA A 10 -14.78 47.21 -19.29
CA ALA A 10 -14.19 47.82 -20.48
C ALA A 10 -13.37 49.09 -20.16
N MET A 11 -13.06 49.35 -18.89
CA MET A 11 -12.30 50.52 -18.42
C MET A 11 -12.97 51.88 -18.70
N VAL A 12 -14.29 51.89 -18.92
CA VAL A 12 -15.07 53.12 -19.06
C VAL A 12 -15.55 53.56 -17.68
N GLU A 13 -15.31 54.83 -17.33
CA GLU A 13 -15.79 55.43 -16.08
C GLU A 13 -17.32 55.41 -15.99
N LEU A 14 -17.83 54.87 -14.89
CA LEU A 14 -19.26 54.78 -14.59
C LEU A 14 -19.69 55.81 -13.54
N ALA A 15 -18.85 56.05 -12.53
CA ALA A 15 -19.08 57.06 -11.50
C ALA A 15 -17.80 57.37 -10.72
N THR A 16 -17.85 58.43 -9.90
CA THR A 16 -16.83 58.79 -8.91
C THR A 16 -17.42 58.69 -7.50
N ILE A 17 -16.69 58.06 -6.58
CA ILE A 17 -17.04 58.01 -5.16
C ILE A 17 -16.50 59.29 -4.50
N HIS A 18 -17.38 60.23 -4.19
CA HIS A 18 -16.97 61.52 -3.63
C HIS A 18 -16.57 61.46 -2.15
N ASP A 19 -17.19 60.54 -1.40
CA ASP A 19 -17.02 60.40 0.05
C ASP A 19 -16.92 58.92 0.46
N THR A 20 -16.07 58.64 1.44
CA THR A 20 -15.86 57.33 2.05
C THR A 20 -15.99 57.43 3.58
N LEU A 21 -16.44 56.35 4.20
CA LEU A 21 -16.40 56.14 5.65
C LEU A 21 -14.98 55.78 6.11
N SER A 22 -14.28 55.00 5.30
CA SER A 22 -12.86 54.68 5.45
C SER A 22 -12.27 54.36 4.08
N CYS A 23 -10.99 54.65 3.87
CA CYS A 23 -10.27 54.28 2.67
C CYS A 23 -8.78 54.09 3.01
N ALA A 24 -8.19 53.00 2.53
CA ALA A 24 -6.79 52.69 2.76
C ALA A 24 -6.22 51.98 1.54
N ARG A 25 -5.19 52.59 0.91
CA ARG A 25 -4.33 51.95 -0.07
C ARG A 25 -3.06 51.51 0.65
N LYS A 26 -2.76 50.21 0.64
CA LYS A 26 -1.53 49.66 1.22
C LYS A 26 -0.64 49.10 0.12
N GLU A 27 0.60 49.56 0.08
CA GLU A 27 1.65 49.02 -0.79
C GLU A 27 2.82 48.49 0.02
N VAL A 28 3.37 47.35 -0.41
CA VAL A 28 4.57 46.73 0.15
C VAL A 28 5.59 46.52 -0.96
N ILE A 29 6.88 46.75 -0.70
CA ILE A 29 7.94 46.47 -1.67
C ILE A 29 7.84 45.01 -2.08
N ASN A 30 7.78 44.78 -3.40
CA ASN A 30 7.65 43.46 -4.02
C ASN A 30 6.48 42.59 -3.51
N GLY A 31 5.54 43.18 -2.77
CA GLY A 31 4.49 42.46 -2.07
C GLY A 31 3.10 42.85 -2.54
N GLU A 32 2.20 43.02 -1.57
CA GLU A 32 0.81 43.37 -1.82
C GLU A 32 0.63 44.85 -2.20
N ASN A 33 -0.31 45.09 -3.11
CA ASN A 33 -0.87 46.41 -3.39
C ASN A 33 -2.40 46.25 -3.33
N THR A 34 -3.01 46.79 -2.28
CA THR A 34 -4.43 46.61 -1.96
C THR A 34 -5.10 47.95 -1.75
N LEU A 35 -6.40 47.99 -2.04
CA LEU A 35 -7.25 49.15 -1.80
C LEU A 35 -8.52 48.69 -1.11
N ASN A 36 -8.68 49.09 0.15
CA ASN A 36 -9.85 48.76 0.95
C ASN A 36 -10.60 50.05 1.25
N PHE A 37 -11.91 50.07 1.03
CA PHE A 37 -12.71 51.24 1.35
C PHE A 37 -14.12 50.87 1.78
N GLU A 38 -14.74 51.77 2.51
CA GLU A 38 -16.13 51.72 2.89
C GLU A 38 -16.82 53.01 2.49
N THR A 39 -18.02 52.91 1.93
CA THR A 39 -18.82 54.08 1.54
C THR A 39 -20.30 53.82 1.76
N PHE A 40 -21.10 54.88 1.72
CA PHE A 40 -22.55 54.77 1.85
C PHE A 40 -23.16 54.06 0.63
N LEU A 41 -24.07 53.14 0.91
CA LEU A 41 -24.83 52.47 -0.13
C LEU A 41 -26.00 53.38 -0.55
N THR A 42 -25.74 54.28 -1.49
CA THR A 42 -26.76 55.15 -2.09
C THR A 42 -27.48 54.47 -3.25
N THR A 43 -28.62 55.03 -3.68
CA THR A 43 -29.34 54.56 -4.87
C THR A 43 -28.45 54.61 -6.13
N GLU A 44 -27.54 55.58 -6.21
CA GLU A 44 -26.61 55.78 -7.33
C GLU A 44 -25.49 54.73 -7.33
N HIS A 45 -24.97 54.35 -6.17
CA HIS A 45 -23.82 53.44 -6.06
C HIS A 45 -24.20 51.96 -5.86
N LYS A 46 -25.48 51.66 -5.57
CA LYS A 46 -25.92 50.30 -5.19
C LYS A 46 -25.55 49.20 -6.18
N SER A 47 -25.54 49.53 -7.47
CA SER A 47 -25.22 48.61 -8.57
C SER A 47 -23.77 48.73 -9.06
N LEU A 48 -23.01 49.72 -8.59
CA LEU A 48 -21.66 50.00 -9.07
C LEU A 48 -20.62 49.10 -8.40
N ILE A 49 -20.74 48.84 -7.10
CA ILE A 49 -19.91 47.87 -6.39
C ILE A 49 -20.52 46.47 -6.57
N ASN A 50 -19.88 45.69 -7.45
CA ASN A 50 -20.33 44.39 -7.91
C ASN A 50 -19.14 43.52 -8.34
N LYS A 51 -19.42 42.30 -8.81
CA LYS A 51 -18.43 41.28 -9.19
C LYS A 51 -17.62 41.54 -10.47
N THR A 52 -17.88 42.62 -11.20
CA THR A 52 -17.31 42.86 -12.54
C THR A 52 -16.64 44.21 -12.69
N ASN A 53 -17.16 45.23 -12.03
CA ASN A 53 -16.57 46.56 -12.05
C ASN A 53 -15.25 46.59 -11.26
N LEU A 54 -14.45 47.60 -11.53
CA LEU A 54 -13.13 47.81 -10.96
C LEU A 54 -12.99 49.26 -10.51
N ILE A 55 -11.97 49.53 -9.70
CA ILE A 55 -11.74 50.85 -9.11
C ILE A 55 -10.45 51.43 -9.68
N GLU A 56 -10.50 52.68 -10.14
CA GLU A 56 -9.32 53.47 -10.49
C GLU A 56 -8.97 54.42 -9.35
N LEU A 57 -7.68 54.50 -9.03
CA LEU A 57 -7.09 55.45 -8.10
C LEU A 57 -5.70 55.84 -8.61
N ASP A 58 -5.46 57.13 -8.83
CA ASP A 58 -4.15 57.65 -9.28
C ASP A 58 -3.58 56.95 -10.52
N THR A 59 -4.42 56.78 -11.55
CA THR A 59 -4.10 56.05 -12.80
C THR A 59 -3.81 54.56 -12.63
N ASP A 60 -3.96 54.05 -11.41
CA ASP A 60 -3.82 52.65 -11.07
C ASP A 60 -5.18 51.96 -10.99
N TYR A 61 -5.19 50.63 -11.15
CA TYR A 61 -6.44 49.87 -11.25
C TYR A 61 -6.52 48.73 -10.24
N PHE A 62 -7.71 48.54 -9.67
CA PHE A 62 -7.97 47.54 -8.64
C PHE A 62 -9.24 46.74 -8.96
N ASP A 63 -9.11 45.41 -9.01
CA ASP A 63 -10.26 44.51 -9.10
C ASP A 63 -10.94 44.41 -7.73
N ILE A 64 -12.27 44.47 -7.70
CA ILE A 64 -13.05 44.24 -6.47
C ILE A 64 -13.00 42.73 -6.17
N ALA A 65 -12.13 42.33 -5.26
CA ALA A 65 -11.95 40.93 -4.86
C ALA A 65 -13.12 40.44 -3.98
N SER A 66 -13.60 41.28 -3.06
CA SER A 66 -14.79 41.02 -2.28
C SER A 66 -15.51 42.30 -1.86
N TYR A 67 -16.81 42.20 -1.58
CA TYR A 67 -17.57 43.31 -1.02
C TYR A 67 -18.66 42.81 -0.07
N HIS A 68 -18.94 43.60 0.95
CA HIS A 68 -20.00 43.39 1.93
C HIS A 68 -20.97 44.56 1.90
N LYS A 69 -22.28 44.29 1.86
CA LYS A 69 -23.33 45.32 1.95
C LYS A 69 -24.09 45.13 3.25
N GLY A 70 -24.11 46.16 4.08
CA GLY A 70 -24.65 46.10 5.42
C GLY A 70 -25.53 47.29 5.77
N GLN A 71 -26.12 47.22 6.96
CA GLN A 71 -26.88 48.29 7.58
C GLN A 71 -26.40 48.48 9.01
N GLU A 72 -26.05 49.70 9.38
CA GLU A 72 -25.67 50.06 10.75
C GLU A 72 -26.91 50.38 11.61
N THR A 73 -26.70 50.40 12.92
CA THR A 73 -27.65 50.94 13.90
C THR A 73 -28.08 52.35 13.49
N GLY A 74 -29.40 52.58 13.39
CA GLY A 74 -29.96 53.84 12.87
C GLY A 74 -30.33 53.80 11.38
N GLY A 75 -30.17 52.65 10.72
CA GLY A 75 -30.75 52.38 9.40
C GLY A 75 -29.87 52.79 8.21
N ARG A 76 -28.66 53.27 8.47
CA ARG A 76 -27.70 53.73 7.46
C ARG A 76 -27.11 52.53 6.71
N LEU A 77 -27.25 52.52 5.38
CA LEU A 77 -26.73 51.45 4.53
C LEU A 77 -25.31 51.77 4.07
N TYR A 78 -24.44 50.76 4.04
CA TYR A 78 -23.04 50.90 3.64
C TYR A 78 -22.60 49.74 2.75
N VAL A 79 -21.48 49.94 2.06
CA VAL A 79 -20.75 48.90 1.35
C VAL A 79 -19.27 49.02 1.66
N SER A 80 -18.67 47.91 2.10
CA SER A 80 -17.24 47.76 2.31
C SER A 80 -16.69 46.90 1.17
N ALA A 81 -15.64 47.35 0.51
CA ALA A 81 -15.02 46.64 -0.62
C ALA A 81 -13.54 46.43 -0.34
N ALA A 82 -13.08 45.20 -0.53
CA ALA A 82 -11.67 44.85 -0.52
C ALA A 82 -11.22 44.61 -1.96
N CYS A 83 -10.26 45.40 -2.41
CA CYS A 83 -9.79 45.40 -3.78
C CYS A 83 -8.31 45.03 -3.85
N GLU A 84 -7.97 44.32 -4.92
CA GLU A 84 -6.61 43.88 -5.22
C GLU A 84 -6.11 44.56 -6.49
N HIS A 85 -4.84 44.94 -6.52
CA HIS A 85 -4.25 45.57 -7.70
C HIS A 85 -4.42 44.68 -8.95
N ILE A 86 -4.69 45.30 -10.11
CA ILE A 86 -5.02 44.63 -11.38
C ILE A 86 -3.95 43.60 -11.80
N SER A 87 -2.70 43.81 -11.38
CA SER A 87 -1.60 42.86 -11.58
C SER A 87 -1.88 41.44 -11.06
N ASN A 88 -2.78 41.25 -10.10
CA ASN A 88 -3.18 39.93 -9.63
C ASN A 88 -3.92 39.12 -10.70
N ARG A 89 -4.40 39.75 -11.78
CA ARG A 89 -4.90 39.04 -12.96
C ARG A 89 -3.84 38.13 -13.59
N LEU A 90 -2.54 38.43 -13.43
CA LEU A 90 -1.44 37.56 -13.87
C LEU A 90 -1.37 36.21 -13.10
N ASN A 91 -2.14 36.05 -12.02
CA ASN A 91 -2.33 34.77 -11.32
C ASN A 91 -3.46 33.90 -11.92
N ARG A 92 -4.20 34.41 -12.92
CA ARG A 92 -5.29 33.64 -13.53
C ARG A 92 -4.71 32.45 -14.32
N LYS A 93 -5.30 31.28 -14.14
CA LYS A 93 -4.91 30.03 -14.81
C LYS A 93 -4.78 30.12 -16.34
N ALA A 94 -5.53 31.04 -16.96
CA ALA A 94 -5.48 31.28 -18.41
C ALA A 94 -4.12 31.84 -18.89
N TYR A 95 -3.31 32.39 -17.98
CA TYR A 95 -1.99 32.96 -18.29
C TYR A 95 -0.83 32.09 -17.80
N ASP A 96 -1.10 30.96 -17.14
CA ASP A 96 -0.06 30.07 -16.66
C ASP A 96 0.85 29.63 -17.81
N LEU A 97 2.15 29.55 -17.51
CA LEU A 97 3.14 29.00 -18.42
C LEU A 97 3.50 27.60 -17.93
N GLU A 98 3.31 26.59 -18.78
CA GLU A 98 3.74 25.21 -18.49
C GLU A 98 5.28 25.09 -18.57
N TYR A 99 5.85 25.70 -19.60
CA TYR A 99 7.29 25.81 -19.83
C TYR A 99 7.58 27.17 -20.45
N PHE A 100 8.72 27.76 -20.09
CA PHE A 100 9.19 29.02 -20.66
C PHE A 100 10.72 28.98 -20.66
N THR A 101 11.33 29.39 -21.76
CA THR A 101 12.78 29.57 -21.83
C THR A 101 13.03 30.65 -22.86
N GLU A 102 13.62 31.75 -22.42
CA GLU A 102 13.98 32.86 -23.30
C GLU A 102 15.37 33.38 -22.90
N THR A 103 16.11 33.79 -23.93
CA THR A 103 17.43 34.39 -23.79
C THR A 103 17.40 35.76 -24.46
N GLY A 104 17.82 36.80 -23.75
CA GLY A 104 17.76 38.17 -24.25
C GLY A 104 18.07 39.19 -23.16
N THR A 105 17.85 40.47 -23.45
CA THR A 105 17.88 41.50 -22.42
C THR A 105 16.70 41.34 -21.45
N PRO A 106 16.77 41.87 -20.22
CA PRO A 106 15.68 41.73 -19.26
C PRO A 106 14.36 42.36 -19.73
N GLU A 107 14.45 43.42 -20.54
CA GLU A 107 13.29 44.02 -21.20
C GLU A 107 12.64 43.06 -22.21
N GLU A 108 13.44 42.36 -23.02
CA GLU A 108 12.96 41.36 -23.99
C GLU A 108 12.33 40.16 -23.30
N ILE A 109 12.98 39.63 -22.26
CA ILE A 109 12.48 38.48 -21.49
C ILE A 109 11.18 38.85 -20.78
N LEU A 110 11.10 40.02 -20.14
CA LEU A 110 9.86 40.49 -19.53
C LEU A 110 8.77 40.69 -20.57
N GLY A 111 9.09 41.25 -21.74
CA GLY A 111 8.15 41.36 -22.85
C GLY A 111 7.57 40.01 -23.27
N LYS A 112 8.41 38.98 -23.34
CA LYS A 112 7.99 37.59 -23.60
C LYS A 112 7.14 37.01 -22.47
N LEU A 113 7.48 37.29 -21.22
CA LEU A 113 6.67 36.90 -20.07
C LEU A 113 5.30 37.58 -20.07
N LEU A 114 5.15 38.80 -20.55
CA LEU A 114 3.86 39.50 -20.57
C LEU A 114 3.02 39.24 -21.83
N GLU A 115 3.60 38.58 -22.84
CA GLU A 115 2.94 38.29 -24.11
C GLU A 115 1.60 37.56 -23.91
N GLY A 116 0.53 38.12 -24.49
CA GLY A 116 -0.82 37.57 -24.41
C GLY A 116 -1.59 37.88 -23.11
N THR A 117 -1.01 38.59 -22.14
CA THR A 117 -1.69 38.89 -20.86
C THR A 117 -2.44 40.22 -20.83
N GLY A 118 -2.17 41.10 -21.80
CA GLY A 118 -2.63 42.48 -21.83
C GLY A 118 -1.79 43.45 -21.00
N PHE A 119 -0.76 42.95 -20.30
CA PHE A 119 0.25 43.78 -19.63
C PHE A 119 1.38 44.14 -20.59
N THR A 120 2.02 45.28 -20.33
CA THR A 120 3.13 45.81 -21.13
C THR A 120 4.36 46.09 -20.27
N VAL A 121 5.52 46.09 -20.90
CA VAL A 121 6.79 46.44 -20.26
C VAL A 121 6.86 47.96 -20.03
N GLY A 122 7.26 48.35 -18.83
CA GLY A 122 7.60 49.73 -18.47
C GLY A 122 9.11 49.93 -18.45
N THR A 123 9.62 50.60 -17.41
CA THR A 123 11.06 50.82 -17.26
C THR A 123 11.75 49.54 -16.78
N VAL A 124 12.83 49.15 -17.45
CA VAL A 124 13.71 48.05 -17.01
C VAL A 124 15.13 48.59 -16.90
N GLU A 125 15.68 48.62 -15.69
CA GLU A 125 17.01 49.24 -15.41
C GLU A 125 18.18 48.25 -15.55
N PHE A 126 17.88 47.01 -15.96
CA PHE A 126 18.84 45.94 -16.18
C PHE A 126 19.02 45.71 -17.68
N SER A 127 20.26 45.55 -18.15
CA SER A 127 20.58 45.47 -19.59
C SER A 127 21.45 44.30 -20.01
N GLU A 128 22.04 43.57 -19.06
CA GLU A 128 22.86 42.39 -19.36
C GLU A 128 22.02 41.25 -19.91
N THR A 129 22.55 40.52 -20.89
CA THR A 129 21.83 39.39 -21.51
C THR A 129 21.74 38.22 -20.55
N GLU A 130 20.52 37.76 -20.30
CA GLU A 130 20.21 36.67 -19.39
C GLU A 130 19.53 35.51 -20.10
N THR A 131 19.51 34.34 -19.46
CA THR A 131 18.62 33.24 -19.86
C THR A 131 17.72 32.90 -18.70
N TYR A 132 16.42 33.11 -18.87
CA TYR A 132 15.43 32.76 -17.87
C TYR A 132 14.63 31.56 -18.33
N SER A 133 14.49 30.56 -17.46
CA SER A 133 13.71 29.36 -17.75
C SER A 133 12.90 28.88 -16.56
N ILE A 134 11.72 28.35 -16.84
CA ILE A 134 10.91 27.59 -15.89
C ILE A 134 10.67 26.20 -16.48
N GLN A 135 10.83 25.19 -15.64
CA GLN A 135 10.69 23.76 -16.00
C GLN A 135 9.41 23.13 -15.40
N GLU A 136 8.61 23.95 -14.73
CA GLU A 136 7.35 23.57 -14.13
C GLU A 136 6.32 24.68 -14.37
N LYS A 137 5.05 24.27 -14.36
CA LYS A 137 3.93 25.19 -14.52
C LYS A 137 3.94 26.26 -13.45
N LYS A 138 4.00 27.53 -13.84
CA LYS A 138 3.89 28.67 -12.93
C LYS A 138 2.88 29.69 -13.43
N SER A 139 2.24 30.40 -12.49
CA SER A 139 1.44 31.56 -12.85
C SER A 139 2.33 32.61 -13.50
N ARG A 140 1.77 33.46 -14.36
CA ARG A 140 2.59 34.48 -15.02
C ARG A 140 3.19 35.46 -14.02
N ARG A 141 2.42 35.81 -12.97
CA ARG A 141 2.90 36.67 -11.90
C ARG A 141 4.11 36.04 -11.20
N ALA A 142 4.06 34.75 -10.87
CA ALA A 142 5.17 34.06 -10.23
C ALA A 142 6.42 34.05 -11.13
N CYS A 143 6.24 33.89 -12.45
CA CYS A 143 7.36 33.97 -13.39
C CYS A 143 8.01 35.36 -13.40
N VAL A 144 7.21 36.43 -13.42
CA VAL A 144 7.69 37.82 -13.40
C VAL A 144 8.39 38.13 -12.07
N VAL A 145 7.80 37.73 -10.95
CA VAL A 145 8.37 37.89 -9.61
C VAL A 145 9.72 37.19 -9.50
N GLN A 146 9.79 35.90 -9.84
CA GLN A 146 11.02 35.13 -9.79
C GLN A 146 12.10 35.70 -10.74
N PHE A 147 11.69 36.19 -11.91
CA PHE A 147 12.63 36.82 -12.85
C PHE A 147 13.20 38.12 -12.28
N THR A 148 12.38 38.94 -11.62
CA THR A 148 12.85 40.15 -10.93
C THR A 148 13.80 39.83 -9.78
N GLU A 149 13.50 38.81 -8.97
CA GLU A 149 14.40 38.34 -7.90
C GLU A 149 15.74 37.86 -8.46
N TYR A 150 15.71 37.11 -9.57
CA TYR A 150 16.91 36.62 -10.25
C TYR A 150 17.84 37.77 -10.67
N LEU A 151 17.27 38.90 -11.11
CA LEU A 151 18.02 40.11 -11.45
C LEU A 151 18.50 40.90 -10.22
N GLY A 152 18.00 40.58 -9.03
CA GLY A 152 18.19 41.40 -7.82
C GLY A 152 17.46 42.74 -7.90
N GLY A 153 16.39 42.82 -8.70
CA GLY A 153 15.62 44.04 -8.91
C GLY A 153 14.36 44.14 -8.05
N GLU A 154 13.61 45.19 -8.29
CA GLU A 154 12.35 45.48 -7.61
C GLU A 154 11.22 45.69 -8.60
N LEU A 155 10.09 45.07 -8.28
CA LEU A 155 8.94 45.03 -9.16
C LEU A 155 8.03 46.23 -8.87
N SER A 156 7.70 46.97 -9.92
CA SER A 156 6.73 48.06 -9.87
C SER A 156 5.60 47.79 -10.86
N PHE A 157 4.38 47.78 -10.35
CA PHE A 157 3.17 47.69 -11.14
C PHE A 157 2.45 49.05 -11.14
N LEU A 158 2.12 49.56 -12.33
CA LEU A 158 1.27 50.73 -12.51
C LEU A 158 0.23 50.42 -13.58
N GLY A 159 -1.00 50.16 -13.16
CA GLY A 159 -2.05 49.63 -14.01
C GLY A 159 -1.60 48.35 -14.73
N PHE A 160 -1.59 48.38 -16.06
CA PHE A 160 -1.14 47.26 -16.90
C PHE A 160 0.34 47.31 -17.25
N THR A 161 1.10 48.24 -16.69
CA THR A 161 2.53 48.38 -16.96
C THR A 161 3.35 47.72 -15.85
N VAL A 162 4.36 46.95 -16.23
CA VAL A 162 5.27 46.25 -15.32
C VAL A 162 6.69 46.75 -15.54
N SER A 163 7.32 47.25 -14.49
CA SER A 163 8.69 47.78 -14.49
C SER A 163 9.58 46.97 -13.55
N ILE A 164 10.86 46.82 -13.90
CA ILE A 164 11.90 46.21 -13.06
C ILE A 164 12.96 47.27 -12.80
N LEU A 165 13.00 47.77 -11.58
CA LEU A 165 13.88 48.85 -11.16
C LEU A 165 15.01 48.31 -10.29
N ALA A 166 16.16 48.97 -10.28
CA ALA A 166 17.23 48.64 -9.33
C ALA A 166 16.85 49.07 -7.91
N HIS A 167 16.05 50.13 -7.77
CA HIS A 167 15.57 50.64 -6.49
C HIS A 167 14.30 51.50 -6.67
N ARG A 168 13.21 51.15 -6.00
CA ARG A 168 12.01 51.99 -5.89
C ARG A 168 12.23 53.11 -4.87
N GLY A 169 11.74 54.31 -5.18
CA GLY A 169 11.86 55.46 -4.29
C GLY A 169 13.24 56.11 -4.33
N SER A 170 13.39 57.18 -3.55
CA SER A 170 14.59 58.00 -3.49
C SER A 170 15.67 57.39 -2.60
N ASN A 171 16.90 57.32 -3.11
CA ASN A 171 18.10 57.01 -2.33
C ASN A 171 18.59 58.18 -1.47
N THR A 172 18.12 59.41 -1.71
CA THR A 172 18.43 60.58 -0.87
C THR A 172 17.63 60.46 0.44
N PRO A 173 18.29 60.35 1.61
CA PRO A 173 17.59 60.17 2.88
C PRO A 173 16.70 61.36 3.23
N LYS A 174 15.46 61.08 3.65
CA LYS A 174 14.52 62.07 4.17
C LYS A 174 14.48 62.00 5.71
N ASP A 175 14.61 63.14 6.37
CA ASP A 175 14.62 63.23 7.83
C ASP A 175 13.19 63.22 8.39
N LEU A 176 12.82 62.13 9.07
CA LEU A 176 11.50 61.97 9.68
C LEU A 176 11.32 62.79 10.96
N MET A 177 12.42 63.21 11.58
CA MET A 177 12.41 64.00 12.82
C MET A 177 12.50 65.50 12.56
N ALA A 178 12.62 65.92 11.29
CA ALA A 178 12.43 67.31 10.91
C ALA A 178 11.10 67.82 11.50
N ASP A 179 11.19 68.89 12.30
CA ASP A 179 10.04 69.49 13.02
C ASP A 179 9.30 68.59 14.04
N ARG A 180 9.91 67.48 14.49
CA ARG A 180 9.32 66.47 15.41
C ARG A 180 8.09 65.76 14.83
N ASN A 181 8.18 65.34 13.58
CA ASN A 181 7.02 64.91 12.80
C ASN A 181 6.53 63.46 13.05
N ILE A 182 6.88 62.82 14.16
CA ILE A 182 6.48 61.43 14.48
C ILE A 182 5.37 61.42 15.54
N ASP A 183 4.25 60.76 15.26
CA ASP A 183 3.12 60.58 16.19
C ASP A 183 3.18 59.22 16.89
N VAL A 184 3.23 58.13 16.10
CA VAL A 184 3.40 56.75 16.60
C VAL A 184 4.74 56.20 16.13
N LEU A 185 5.44 55.50 17.02
CA LEU A 185 6.67 54.76 16.73
C LEU A 185 6.65 53.44 17.52
N SER A 186 6.74 52.32 16.81
CA SER A 186 6.92 50.99 17.36
C SER A 186 8.17 50.34 16.75
N GLU A 187 8.91 49.58 17.54
CA GLU A 187 10.10 48.81 17.10
C GLU A 187 9.85 47.32 17.31
N ASP A 188 10.12 46.53 16.29
CA ASP A 188 10.08 45.07 16.30
C ASP A 188 11.44 44.51 15.89
N VAL A 189 12.00 43.60 16.70
CA VAL A 189 13.29 42.95 16.47
C VAL A 189 13.10 41.44 16.41
N ASP A 190 13.42 40.85 15.27
CA ASP A 190 13.42 39.39 15.07
C ASP A 190 14.86 38.87 14.93
N LYS A 191 15.27 38.04 15.88
CA LYS A 191 16.61 37.40 15.89
C LYS A 191 16.65 36.09 15.10
N THR A 192 15.51 35.61 14.60
CA THR A 192 15.43 34.38 13.81
C THR A 192 15.68 34.64 12.32
N THR A 193 15.49 35.90 11.89
CA THR A 193 15.75 36.38 10.54
C THR A 193 16.92 37.36 10.56
N LEU A 194 17.85 37.23 9.62
CA LEU A 194 19.04 38.07 9.53
C LEU A 194 19.04 38.89 8.22
N ASP A 195 19.58 40.10 8.27
CA ASP A 195 19.89 40.90 7.08
C ASP A 195 21.12 40.37 6.33
N ALA A 196 21.49 41.03 5.22
CA ALA A 196 22.61 40.61 4.38
C ALA A 196 23.97 40.67 5.10
N GLU A 197 24.06 41.51 6.13
CA GLU A 197 25.23 41.69 6.98
C GLU A 197 25.24 40.77 8.22
N GLY A 198 24.18 39.97 8.41
CA GLY A 198 24.05 39.00 9.50
C GLY A 198 23.51 39.58 10.81
N ASN A 199 22.94 40.79 10.80
CA ASN A 199 22.27 41.38 11.96
C ASN A 199 20.81 40.93 12.03
N PRO A 200 20.19 40.89 13.23
CA PRO A 200 18.76 40.65 13.38
C PRO A 200 17.92 41.57 12.48
N SER A 201 16.81 41.05 11.96
CA SER A 201 15.83 41.87 11.28
C SER A 201 15.19 42.85 12.27
N VAL A 202 15.16 44.12 11.89
CA VAL A 202 14.54 45.21 12.65
C VAL A 202 13.56 45.93 11.75
N SER A 203 12.35 46.16 12.25
CA SER A 203 11.33 46.95 11.57
C SER A 203 10.71 47.96 12.52
N TYR A 204 10.34 49.11 11.98
CA TYR A 204 9.64 50.15 12.73
C TYR A 204 8.34 50.50 12.01
N GLU A 205 7.25 50.62 12.77
CA GLU A 205 5.95 51.09 12.29
C GLU A 205 5.73 52.53 12.76
N LEU A 206 5.41 53.43 11.82
CA LEU A 206 5.33 54.87 12.06
C LEU A 206 4.05 55.51 11.53
N THR A 207 3.62 56.57 12.21
CA THR A 207 2.67 57.57 11.70
C THR A 207 3.25 58.97 11.88
N LEU A 208 2.83 59.91 11.02
CA LEU A 208 3.32 61.29 11.07
C LEU A 208 2.32 62.22 11.76
N ILE A 209 2.83 63.29 12.39
CA ILE A 209 1.99 64.39 12.92
C ILE A 209 1.49 65.29 11.78
N GLN A 210 2.34 65.56 10.79
CA GLN A 210 2.08 66.36 9.61
C GLN A 210 2.45 65.57 8.35
N PRO A 211 1.67 65.70 7.27
CA PRO A 211 1.94 64.99 6.03
C PRO A 211 3.29 65.38 5.44
N MET A 212 4.08 64.37 5.09
CA MET A 212 5.34 64.51 4.35
C MET A 212 5.22 63.72 3.04
N ALA A 213 5.83 64.23 1.97
CA ALA A 213 5.89 63.51 0.70
C ALA A 213 6.82 62.29 0.83
N LEU A 214 6.24 61.14 1.17
CA LEU A 214 6.90 59.83 1.24
C LEU A 214 6.38 58.92 0.12
N SER A 215 7.26 58.05 -0.36
CA SER A 215 6.95 57.05 -1.38
C SER A 215 7.55 55.71 -0.95
N LEU A 216 6.90 54.63 -1.38
CA LEU A 216 7.40 53.28 -1.13
C LEU A 216 8.84 53.14 -1.65
N GLY A 217 9.73 52.67 -0.77
CA GLY A 217 11.14 52.51 -1.05
C GLY A 217 12.02 53.74 -0.82
N ASP A 218 11.49 54.89 -0.38
CA ASP A 218 12.35 56.00 0.05
C ASP A 218 13.25 55.57 1.23
N VAL A 219 14.50 56.04 1.19
CA VAL A 219 15.42 55.98 2.34
C VAL A 219 15.09 57.12 3.30
N VAL A 220 15.05 56.84 4.59
CA VAL A 220 14.70 57.79 5.64
C VAL A 220 15.63 57.68 6.83
N THR A 221 15.83 58.80 7.53
CA THR A 221 16.59 58.84 8.78
C THR A 221 15.66 59.08 9.97
N LEU A 222 15.91 58.35 11.06
CA LEU A 222 15.18 58.49 12.31
C LEU A 222 16.19 58.55 13.45
N VAL A 223 16.23 59.70 14.14
CA VAL A 223 17.01 59.90 15.36
C VAL A 223 16.04 60.15 16.50
N TYR A 224 15.76 59.12 17.28
CA TYR A 224 14.81 59.15 18.39
C TYR A 224 15.47 58.68 19.68
N GLU A 225 16.16 59.61 20.35
CA GLU A 225 16.92 59.37 21.58
C GLU A 225 16.15 58.62 22.69
N PRO A 226 14.85 58.86 22.95
CA PRO A 226 14.14 58.16 24.03
C PRO A 226 14.06 56.64 23.87
N MET A 227 14.21 56.12 22.65
CA MET A 227 14.24 54.68 22.36
C MET A 227 15.62 54.19 21.89
N ASP A 228 16.66 55.04 21.99
CA ASP A 228 18.01 54.72 21.51
C ASP A 228 18.08 54.38 20.01
N ILE A 229 17.29 55.09 19.21
CA ILE A 229 17.20 54.88 17.76
C ILE A 229 18.02 55.96 17.04
N ASP A 230 19.02 55.54 16.28
CA ASP A 230 19.74 56.36 15.28
C ASP A 230 19.99 55.48 14.06
N ILE A 231 19.08 55.58 13.08
CA ILE A 231 19.00 54.65 11.96
C ILE A 231 18.78 55.38 10.64
N THR A 232 19.28 54.76 9.57
CA THR A 232 18.97 55.11 8.19
C THR A 232 18.43 53.86 7.50
N LEU A 233 17.11 53.75 7.38
CA LEU A 233 16.42 52.58 6.84
C LEU A 233 15.50 52.98 5.70
N ARG A 234 14.89 51.98 5.07
CA ARG A 234 14.06 52.16 3.89
C ARG A 234 12.60 51.86 4.19
N ILE A 235 11.69 52.63 3.58
CA ILE A 235 10.24 52.38 3.66
C ILE A 235 9.90 51.09 2.89
N ILE A 236 9.55 50.04 3.59
CA ILE A 236 9.18 48.72 3.04
C ILE A 236 7.67 48.55 2.84
N SER A 237 6.85 49.32 3.57
CA SER A 237 5.41 49.39 3.36
C SER A 237 4.88 50.79 3.63
N ILE A 238 3.83 51.19 2.91
CA ILE A 238 3.15 52.46 3.09
C ILE A 238 1.64 52.25 2.95
N THR A 239 0.88 52.82 3.86
CA THR A 239 -0.58 52.87 3.83
C THR A 239 -1.01 54.33 3.82
N THR A 240 -1.81 54.71 2.83
CA THR A 240 -2.34 56.06 2.67
C THR A 240 -3.86 56.04 2.57
N ASP A 241 -4.51 57.10 3.06
CA ASP A 241 -5.93 57.36 2.80
C ASP A 241 -6.07 58.37 1.64
N PRO A 242 -6.57 57.98 0.47
CA PRO A 242 -6.78 58.88 -0.67
C PRO A 242 -7.70 60.09 -0.39
N TYR A 243 -8.52 60.02 0.66
CA TYR A 243 -9.46 61.06 1.06
C TYR A 243 -8.93 61.91 2.22
N ASN A 244 -7.79 61.54 2.82
CA ASN A 244 -7.15 62.28 3.89
C ASN A 244 -5.63 62.10 3.84
N ASP A 245 -4.94 63.08 3.25
CA ASP A 245 -3.49 63.06 3.08
C ASP A 245 -2.72 63.05 4.42
N ASP A 246 -3.37 63.39 5.55
CA ASP A 246 -2.80 63.31 6.90
C ASP A 246 -2.74 61.86 7.44
N ASN A 247 -3.59 60.97 6.92
CA ASN A 247 -3.65 59.57 7.34
C ASN A 247 -2.63 58.75 6.55
N ILE A 248 -1.38 58.79 7.00
CA ILE A 248 -0.28 57.98 6.47
C ILE A 248 0.33 57.14 7.60
N SER A 249 0.46 55.84 7.35
CA SER A 249 1.28 54.95 8.17
C SER A 249 2.27 54.21 7.28
N PHE A 250 3.46 53.93 7.77
CA PHE A 250 4.48 53.26 6.99
C PHE A 250 5.44 52.48 7.86
N ALA A 251 6.03 51.44 7.28
CA ALA A 251 7.02 50.61 7.93
C ALA A 251 8.39 50.83 7.30
N ILE A 252 9.43 50.94 8.13
CA ILE A 252 10.84 50.97 7.69
C ILE A 252 11.57 49.73 8.21
N SER A 253 12.50 49.17 7.44
CA SER A 253 13.26 47.99 7.88
C SER A 253 14.65 47.91 7.26
N ASN A 254 15.55 47.17 7.91
CA ASN A 254 16.85 46.76 7.37
C ASN A 254 16.76 45.54 6.44
N THR A 255 15.61 44.86 6.40
CA THR A 255 15.34 43.78 5.44
C THR A 255 14.19 44.18 4.52
N VAL A 256 14.27 43.76 3.26
CA VAL A 256 13.15 43.88 2.32
C VAL A 256 12.42 42.54 2.33
N PRO A 257 11.08 42.51 2.47
CA PRO A 257 10.33 41.28 2.34
C PRO A 257 10.68 40.55 1.05
N ALA A 258 11.15 39.30 1.15
CA ALA A 258 11.42 38.47 -0.01
C ALA A 258 10.10 38.26 -0.80
N MET A 259 10.17 38.20 -2.14
CA MET A 259 8.96 38.10 -2.96
C MET A 259 8.28 36.72 -2.81
N GLU A 260 8.95 35.78 -2.15
CA GLU A 260 8.46 34.44 -1.78
C GLU A 260 7.23 34.46 -0.83
N ASP A 261 7.05 35.47 0.04
CA ASP A 261 5.94 35.46 1.03
C ASP A 261 4.54 35.59 0.41
N ALA A 262 4.43 36.14 -0.81
CA ALA A 262 3.18 36.22 -1.54
C ALA A 262 2.89 34.96 -2.39
N ALA A 263 3.92 34.22 -2.80
CA ALA A 263 3.78 32.98 -3.56
C ALA A 263 3.57 31.75 -2.65
N TYR A 264 4.20 31.75 -1.47
CA TYR A 264 4.17 30.61 -0.55
C TYR A 264 2.81 30.38 0.12
N ARG A 265 2.01 31.43 0.34
CA ARG A 265 0.70 31.33 1.03
C ARG A 265 -0.38 30.59 0.24
N ILE A 266 -0.23 30.42 -1.07
CA ILE A 266 -1.12 29.60 -1.91
C ILE A 266 -0.57 28.17 -2.06
N GLU A 267 0.75 27.99 -1.97
CA GLU A 267 1.41 26.70 -2.18
C GLU A 267 1.49 25.79 -0.95
N THR A 268 1.45 26.31 0.29
CA THR A 268 1.59 25.45 1.49
C THR A 268 0.35 24.60 1.81
N GLU A 269 -0.81 24.89 1.22
CA GLU A 269 -2.01 24.04 1.33
C GLU A 269 -2.25 23.15 0.10
N THR A 270 -1.44 23.27 -0.97
CA THR A 270 -1.62 22.47 -2.17
C THR A 270 -0.42 21.56 -2.44
N VAL A 271 -0.68 20.26 -2.42
CA VAL A 271 0.20 19.26 -3.01
C VAL A 271 0.49 19.67 -4.47
N ARG A 272 1.74 20.04 -4.79
CA ARG A 272 2.16 20.34 -6.17
C ARG A 272 1.87 19.14 -7.06
N LYS A 273 0.99 19.32 -8.04
CA LYS A 273 0.62 18.26 -8.98
C LYS A 273 1.82 17.97 -9.90
N ASP A 274 2.30 16.74 -9.93
CA ASP A 274 3.40 16.22 -10.77
C ASP A 274 4.83 16.76 -10.49
N ALA A 275 5.04 17.58 -9.46
CA ALA A 275 6.39 18.00 -9.05
C ALA A 275 7.12 16.86 -8.29
N ARG A 276 8.28 16.41 -8.81
CA ARG A 276 9.09 15.35 -8.17
C ARG A 276 9.95 15.95 -7.05
N MET A 277 9.56 15.71 -5.81
CA MET A 277 10.27 16.08 -4.59
C MET A 277 10.86 14.82 -3.95
N ASN A 278 12.19 14.70 -3.90
CA ASN A 278 12.88 13.51 -3.35
C ASN A 278 12.42 12.17 -3.93
N GLY A 279 12.19 12.13 -5.24
CA GLY A 279 11.68 10.93 -5.93
C GLY A 279 10.15 10.80 -5.90
N VAL A 280 9.43 11.57 -5.09
CA VAL A 280 7.97 11.52 -4.89
C VAL A 280 7.26 12.63 -5.67
N ARG A 281 6.18 12.32 -6.40
CA ARG A 281 5.26 13.30 -6.99
C ARG A 281 3.81 12.87 -6.77
N ILE A 282 2.87 13.81 -6.82
CA ILE A 282 1.44 13.50 -6.78
C ILE A 282 0.78 13.99 -8.08
N GLY A 283 0.30 13.11 -8.94
CA GLY A 283 -0.18 13.41 -10.29
C GLY A 283 -1.60 12.93 -10.59
N PRO A 284 -2.24 13.39 -11.68
CA PRO A 284 -3.55 12.88 -12.08
C PRO A 284 -3.50 11.44 -12.57
N THR A 285 -2.36 11.01 -13.13
CA THR A 285 -2.20 9.69 -13.74
C THR A 285 -1.91 8.63 -12.70
N TYR A 286 -0.90 8.87 -11.87
CA TYR A 286 -0.38 7.87 -10.93
C TYR A 286 -0.76 8.15 -9.47
N GLY A 287 -1.48 9.25 -9.19
CA GLY A 287 -1.74 9.68 -7.83
C GLY A 287 -0.41 9.91 -7.12
N TYR A 288 -0.18 9.30 -5.97
CA TYR A 288 1.16 9.27 -5.37
C TYR A 288 2.09 8.41 -6.23
N GLU A 289 3.25 8.90 -6.61
CA GLU A 289 4.27 8.14 -7.33
C GLU A 289 5.65 8.44 -6.76
N CYS A 290 6.37 7.40 -6.34
CA CYS A 290 7.75 7.46 -5.90
C CYS A 290 8.61 6.67 -6.88
N VAL A 291 9.62 7.29 -7.46
CA VAL A 291 10.57 6.67 -8.39
C VAL A 291 11.99 6.86 -7.87
N THR A 292 12.80 5.82 -7.86
CA THR A 292 14.24 5.93 -7.54
C THR A 292 14.96 6.74 -8.63
N TYR A 293 16.07 7.41 -8.29
CA TYR A 293 16.82 8.23 -9.25
C TYR A 293 17.39 7.42 -10.42
N ASP A 294 17.73 6.16 -10.17
CA ASP A 294 18.26 5.21 -11.13
C ASP A 294 17.18 4.50 -11.96
N ASN A 295 15.89 4.80 -11.72
CA ASN A 295 14.72 4.21 -12.37
C ASN A 295 14.64 2.67 -12.29
N PHE A 296 15.21 2.04 -11.26
CA PHE A 296 15.06 0.60 -11.04
C PHE A 296 13.86 0.24 -10.16
N ALA A 297 13.29 1.19 -9.41
CA ALA A 297 12.09 0.96 -8.62
C ALA A 297 11.11 2.13 -8.70
N ARG A 298 9.82 1.78 -8.76
CA ARG A 298 8.70 2.72 -8.70
C ARG A 298 7.60 2.18 -7.79
N SER A 299 7.00 3.04 -6.99
CA SER A 299 5.76 2.77 -6.26
C SER A 299 4.72 3.81 -6.61
N TYR A 300 3.48 3.42 -6.91
CA TYR A 300 2.41 4.37 -7.14
C TYR A 300 1.04 3.93 -6.62
N PHE A 301 0.23 4.93 -6.24
CA PHE A 301 -1.09 4.76 -5.64
C PHE A 301 -2.07 5.76 -6.25
N ASN A 302 -3.07 5.25 -6.98
CA ASN A 302 -4.19 6.04 -7.50
C ASN A 302 -5.53 5.38 -7.18
N ALA A 303 -6.63 5.96 -7.65
CA ALA A 303 -7.99 5.44 -7.41
C ALA A 303 -8.22 4.02 -7.96
N SER A 304 -7.36 3.54 -8.85
CA SER A 304 -7.51 2.26 -9.53
C SER A 304 -6.46 1.22 -9.11
N ASN A 305 -5.29 1.65 -8.68
CA ASN A 305 -4.12 0.78 -8.54
C ASN A 305 -3.29 1.15 -7.31
N LEU A 306 -2.83 0.10 -6.62
CA LEU A 306 -1.80 0.14 -5.58
C LEU A 306 -0.67 -0.79 -6.04
N ALA A 307 0.46 -0.25 -6.48
CA ALA A 307 1.50 -1.06 -7.11
C ALA A 307 2.92 -0.59 -6.80
N MET A 308 3.83 -1.56 -6.66
CA MET A 308 5.28 -1.43 -6.67
C MET A 308 5.81 -2.18 -7.89
N GLN A 309 6.74 -1.55 -8.58
CA GLN A 309 7.21 -1.93 -9.90
C GLN A 309 8.74 -1.94 -9.97
N GLN A 310 9.27 -2.93 -10.68
CA GLN A 310 10.66 -3.00 -11.10
C GLN A 310 10.82 -2.30 -12.45
N GLY A 311 11.83 -1.43 -12.55
CA GLY A 311 12.26 -0.81 -13.80
C GLY A 311 13.57 -1.39 -14.31
N ASP A 312 13.92 -1.06 -15.56
CA ASP A 312 15.18 -1.46 -16.20
C ASP A 312 16.22 -0.32 -16.25
N GLY A 313 15.97 0.78 -15.55
CA GLY A 313 16.80 1.98 -15.55
C GLY A 313 16.48 3.00 -16.67
N SER A 314 15.67 2.62 -17.67
CA SER A 314 15.29 3.51 -18.77
C SER A 314 14.24 4.56 -18.38
N GLY A 315 13.51 4.32 -17.29
CA GLY A 315 12.35 5.13 -16.89
C GLY A 315 11.08 4.87 -17.72
N SER A 316 11.14 4.00 -18.72
CA SER A 316 10.01 3.73 -19.64
C SER A 316 9.41 2.34 -19.49
N ASN A 317 10.19 1.37 -19.02
CA ASN A 317 9.74 -0.01 -18.83
C ASN A 317 9.56 -0.31 -17.34
N TRP A 318 8.34 -0.68 -16.96
CA TRP A 318 7.96 -0.96 -15.58
C TRP A 318 7.16 -2.26 -15.50
N VAL A 319 7.56 -3.17 -14.61
CA VAL A 319 6.90 -4.45 -14.38
C VAL A 319 6.37 -4.50 -12.95
N ASN A 320 5.09 -4.83 -12.76
CA ASN A 320 4.50 -4.98 -11.42
C ASN A 320 5.15 -6.14 -10.67
N VAL A 321 5.68 -5.88 -9.48
CA VAL A 321 6.27 -6.91 -8.60
C VAL A 321 5.49 -7.10 -7.32
N ILE A 322 4.86 -6.05 -6.79
CA ILE A 322 3.91 -6.13 -5.66
C ILE A 322 2.71 -5.25 -5.98
N TYR A 323 1.53 -5.81 -6.16
CA TYR A 323 0.35 -4.98 -6.48
C TYR A 323 -0.97 -5.61 -6.04
N PHE A 324 -1.96 -4.75 -5.82
CA PHE A 324 -3.35 -5.16 -5.63
C PHE A 324 -4.10 -5.15 -6.95
N ASP A 325 -4.72 -6.27 -7.29
CA ASP A 325 -5.64 -6.43 -8.42
C ASP A 325 -7.08 -6.30 -7.89
N PRO A 326 -7.74 -5.14 -8.04
CA PRO A 326 -9.06 -4.90 -7.45
C PRO A 326 -10.18 -5.71 -8.10
N ALA A 327 -10.02 -6.11 -9.37
CA ALA A 327 -10.99 -6.96 -10.06
C ALA A 327 -10.92 -8.39 -9.51
N ALA A 328 -9.71 -8.93 -9.35
CA ALA A 328 -9.51 -10.25 -8.75
C ALA A 328 -9.60 -10.24 -7.21
N LYS A 329 -9.55 -9.06 -6.57
CA LYS A 329 -9.43 -8.86 -5.12
C LYS A 329 -8.23 -9.58 -4.51
N LYS A 330 -7.06 -9.52 -5.17
CA LYS A 330 -5.84 -10.25 -4.78
C LYS A 330 -4.63 -9.35 -4.68
N TYR A 331 -3.75 -9.63 -3.72
CA TYR A 331 -2.36 -9.18 -3.77
C TYR A 331 -1.55 -10.17 -4.59
N LYS A 332 -0.77 -9.66 -5.56
CA LYS A 332 0.17 -10.43 -6.37
C LYS A 332 1.59 -9.95 -6.04
N ILE A 333 2.44 -10.89 -5.65
CA ILE A 333 3.85 -10.66 -5.28
C ILE A 333 4.72 -11.57 -6.14
N THR A 334 5.73 -10.99 -6.79
CA THR A 334 6.71 -11.71 -7.62
C THR A 334 8.08 -11.68 -6.96
N GLY A 335 8.70 -12.85 -6.79
CA GLY A 335 9.99 -13.02 -6.13
C GLY A 335 9.87 -13.73 -4.77
N ASP A 336 10.98 -13.75 -4.03
CA ASP A 336 11.05 -14.38 -2.71
C ASP A 336 10.34 -13.53 -1.66
N VAL A 337 9.52 -14.18 -0.82
CA VAL A 337 8.78 -13.52 0.27
C VAL A 337 9.23 -14.09 1.60
N GLN A 338 9.86 -13.25 2.44
CA GLN A 338 10.20 -13.59 3.81
C GLN A 338 9.13 -13.04 4.77
N ILE A 339 8.54 -13.92 5.59
CA ILE A 339 7.53 -13.56 6.58
C ILE A 339 8.09 -13.81 7.98
N GLU A 340 8.35 -12.75 8.73
CA GLU A 340 8.71 -12.83 10.15
C GLU A 340 7.43 -12.84 11.01
N GLY A 341 6.79 -14.01 11.13
CA GLY A 341 5.54 -14.16 11.86
C GLY A 341 4.67 -15.32 11.37
N GLN A 342 3.36 -15.14 11.40
CA GLN A 342 2.37 -16.13 10.94
C GLN A 342 1.68 -15.65 9.66
N LEU A 343 1.55 -16.55 8.68
CA LEU A 343 0.56 -16.41 7.60
C LEU A 343 -0.77 -16.99 8.11
N ALA A 344 -1.70 -16.12 8.51
CA ALA A 344 -3.02 -16.51 8.99
C ALA A 344 -4.05 -16.38 7.86
N SER A 345 -4.92 -17.38 7.71
CA SER A 345 -5.99 -17.41 6.71
C SER A 345 -7.37 -17.10 7.32
N ASP A 346 -8.26 -16.56 6.49
CA ASP A 346 -9.63 -16.19 6.83
C ASP A 346 -10.58 -17.41 6.74
N ALA A 347 -11.65 -17.42 7.54
CA ALA A 347 -12.55 -18.54 7.71
C ALA A 347 -13.36 -18.92 6.46
N ASP A 348 -13.46 -18.02 5.46
CA ASP A 348 -14.32 -18.20 4.27
C ASP A 348 -13.64 -18.96 3.12
N PHE A 349 -12.31 -18.99 3.05
CA PHE A 349 -11.56 -19.69 2.00
C PHE A 349 -11.06 -21.06 2.49
N THR A 350 -10.96 -22.04 1.58
CA THR A 350 -10.26 -23.30 1.89
C THR A 350 -8.77 -23.05 1.87
N ASP A 351 -8.11 -23.27 3.01
CA ASP A 351 -6.67 -23.12 3.20
C ASP A 351 -5.90 -23.91 2.13
N SER A 352 -5.36 -23.22 1.14
CA SER A 352 -4.68 -23.84 0.00
C SER A 352 -3.30 -23.24 -0.14
N LEU A 353 -2.28 -24.02 0.23
CA LEU A 353 -0.87 -23.74 -0.07
C LEU A 353 -0.44 -24.71 -1.17
N TYR A 354 -0.14 -24.18 -2.35
CA TYR A 354 0.36 -24.97 -3.47
C TYR A 354 1.86 -24.75 -3.61
N ALA A 355 2.63 -25.83 -3.47
CA ALA A 355 4.05 -25.85 -3.76
C ALA A 355 4.38 -27.21 -4.39
N GLU A 356 5.22 -27.23 -5.42
CA GLU A 356 5.75 -28.48 -6.00
C GLU A 356 6.65 -29.20 -5.00
N GLN A 357 7.47 -28.43 -4.28
CA GLN A 357 8.32 -28.88 -3.18
C GLN A 357 8.41 -27.77 -2.14
N GLY A 358 8.42 -28.15 -0.85
CA GLY A 358 8.62 -27.21 0.25
C GLY A 358 9.42 -27.84 1.38
N ASP A 359 10.47 -27.15 1.84
CA ASP A 359 11.25 -27.56 2.99
C ASP A 359 10.62 -26.99 4.26
N ILE A 360 9.98 -27.85 5.05
CA ILE A 360 9.31 -27.46 6.30
C ILE A 360 10.09 -28.06 7.46
N SER A 361 10.66 -27.20 8.32
CA SER A 361 11.48 -27.63 9.46
C SER A 361 10.69 -28.46 10.47
N GLN A 362 9.44 -28.10 10.72
CA GLN A 362 8.48 -28.83 11.55
C GLN A 362 7.06 -28.64 11.01
N LEU A 363 6.39 -29.74 10.68
CA LEU A 363 5.01 -29.76 10.21
C LEU A 363 4.11 -30.44 11.23
N THR A 364 3.17 -29.68 11.81
CA THR A 364 2.10 -30.22 12.67
C THR A 364 0.79 -30.14 11.90
N VAL A 365 0.19 -31.30 11.60
CA VAL A 365 -1.11 -31.40 10.93
C VAL A 365 -2.01 -32.36 11.69
N ASP A 366 -3.30 -32.06 11.70
CA ASP A 366 -4.35 -32.92 12.27
C ASP A 366 -4.71 -34.06 11.29
N TRP A 367 -4.73 -33.75 10.00
CA TRP A 367 -5.07 -34.70 8.93
C TRP A 367 -4.23 -34.43 7.68
N LEU A 368 -3.54 -35.44 7.19
CA LEU A 368 -2.87 -35.48 5.89
C LEU A 368 -3.57 -36.49 4.97
N LYS A 369 -3.96 -36.06 3.76
CA LYS A 369 -4.57 -36.93 2.74
C LYS A 369 -3.96 -36.64 1.38
N ALA A 370 -3.20 -37.58 0.84
CA ALA A 370 -2.48 -37.44 -0.43
C ALA A 370 -3.29 -37.91 -1.66
N SER A 371 -4.62 -37.76 -1.62
CA SER A 371 -5.52 -38.22 -2.68
C SER A 371 -5.50 -37.27 -3.87
N ASN A 372 -5.38 -37.82 -5.09
CA ASN A 372 -5.37 -37.05 -6.33
C ASN A 372 -6.74 -37.00 -7.03
N ARG A 373 -7.82 -37.33 -6.33
CA ARG A 373 -9.17 -37.48 -6.94
C ARG A 373 -9.66 -36.28 -7.75
N LEU A 374 -9.35 -35.06 -7.30
CA LEU A 374 -9.77 -33.83 -7.98
C LEU A 374 -8.94 -33.63 -9.25
N TRP A 375 -7.63 -33.81 -9.15
CA TRP A 375 -6.74 -33.76 -10.32
C TRP A 375 -7.13 -34.82 -11.35
N LYS A 376 -7.42 -36.04 -10.91
CA LYS A 376 -7.87 -37.14 -11.78
C LYS A 376 -9.17 -36.81 -12.50
N TYR A 377 -10.15 -36.23 -11.80
CA TYR A 377 -11.40 -35.77 -12.40
C TYR A 377 -11.14 -34.68 -13.46
N LEU A 378 -10.31 -33.69 -13.15
CA LEU A 378 -9.98 -32.60 -14.08
C LEU A 378 -9.26 -33.08 -15.35
N ASN A 379 -8.50 -34.18 -15.26
CA ASN A 379 -7.68 -34.71 -16.36
C ASN A 379 -8.30 -35.96 -17.03
N ASP A 380 -9.58 -36.26 -16.78
CA ASP A 380 -10.28 -37.45 -17.30
C ASP A 380 -9.53 -38.77 -17.05
N ASP A 381 -8.86 -38.87 -15.89
CA ASP A 381 -8.09 -40.06 -15.48
C ASP A 381 -8.95 -41.01 -14.64
N PHE A 382 -9.31 -42.14 -15.25
CA PHE A 382 -10.13 -43.18 -14.63
C PHE A 382 -9.34 -44.25 -13.88
N THR A 383 -8.01 -44.10 -13.74
CA THR A 383 -7.19 -45.06 -13.00
C THR A 383 -7.37 -44.92 -11.49
N ASP A 384 -7.17 -46.03 -10.77
CA ASP A 384 -7.29 -46.07 -9.30
C ASP A 384 -6.44 -44.98 -8.62
N ASP A 385 -7.00 -44.33 -7.59
CA ASP A 385 -6.29 -43.36 -6.75
C ASP A 385 -5.72 -44.08 -5.52
N ASN A 386 -4.41 -44.34 -5.55
CA ASN A 386 -3.68 -44.95 -4.44
C ASN A 386 -3.01 -43.86 -3.62
N PHE A 387 -3.45 -43.67 -2.37
CA PHE A 387 -2.95 -42.59 -1.52
C PHE A 387 -2.75 -43.02 -0.08
N VAL A 388 -2.01 -42.19 0.65
CA VAL A 388 -1.84 -42.30 2.10
C VAL A 388 -2.73 -41.27 2.80
N GLU A 389 -3.39 -41.72 3.85
CA GLU A 389 -4.17 -40.90 4.77
C GLU A 389 -3.61 -41.06 6.18
N ILE A 390 -3.23 -39.95 6.82
CA ILE A 390 -2.82 -39.91 8.23
C ILE A 390 -3.80 -39.03 8.98
N HIS A 391 -4.51 -39.60 9.95
CA HIS A 391 -5.49 -38.87 10.75
C HIS A 391 -5.62 -39.49 12.14
N GLY A 392 -5.52 -38.65 13.17
CA GLY A 392 -5.46 -39.11 14.55
C GLY A 392 -4.33 -40.13 14.74
N PRO A 393 -4.60 -41.30 15.35
CA PRO A 393 -3.57 -42.32 15.60
C PRO A 393 -3.34 -43.28 14.41
N TYR A 394 -3.87 -43.01 13.22
CA TYR A 394 -3.85 -43.94 12.10
C TYR A 394 -3.09 -43.42 10.88
N ILE A 395 -2.31 -44.30 10.25
CA ILE A 395 -1.75 -44.18 8.90
C ILE A 395 -2.42 -45.26 8.04
N ARG A 396 -2.99 -44.89 6.90
CA ARG A 396 -3.72 -45.82 6.02
C ARG A 396 -3.26 -45.68 4.59
N HIS A 397 -2.96 -46.79 3.94
CA HIS A 397 -2.81 -46.87 2.49
C HIS A 397 -4.15 -47.30 1.90
N ILE A 398 -4.70 -46.44 1.05
CA ILE A 398 -6.05 -46.59 0.50
C ILE A 398 -5.95 -46.69 -1.01
N THR A 399 -6.67 -47.65 -1.58
CA THR A 399 -7.00 -47.67 -3.01
C THR A 399 -8.43 -47.19 -3.16
N ALA A 400 -8.61 -46.06 -3.83
CA ALA A 400 -9.91 -45.55 -4.22
C ALA A 400 -10.17 -45.87 -5.69
N LYS A 401 -11.22 -46.66 -5.93
CA LYS A 401 -11.65 -47.05 -7.28
C LYS A 401 -12.94 -46.35 -7.64
N ILE A 402 -13.02 -45.81 -8.86
CA ILE A 402 -14.25 -45.18 -9.36
C ILE A 402 -15.37 -46.25 -9.40
N LYS A 403 -16.53 -45.92 -8.81
CA LYS A 403 -17.71 -46.80 -8.82
C LYS A 403 -18.34 -46.85 -10.20
N ASP A 404 -18.60 -45.66 -10.77
CA ASP A 404 -19.11 -45.47 -12.12
C ASP A 404 -18.53 -44.15 -12.68
N PRO A 405 -17.82 -44.19 -13.83
CA PRO A 405 -17.25 -42.99 -14.43
C PRO A 405 -18.28 -41.97 -14.94
N HIS A 406 -19.58 -42.34 -15.02
CA HIS A 406 -20.66 -41.44 -15.41
C HIS A 406 -21.39 -40.83 -14.19
N VAL A 407 -20.97 -41.17 -12.98
CA VAL A 407 -21.56 -40.65 -11.74
C VAL A 407 -20.55 -39.71 -11.07
N GLU A 408 -20.95 -38.45 -10.99
CA GLU A 408 -20.17 -37.38 -10.39
C GLU A 408 -20.85 -36.88 -9.12
N ILE A 409 -20.05 -36.59 -8.11
CA ILE A 409 -20.51 -36.03 -6.84
C ILE A 409 -19.77 -34.72 -6.57
N GLN A 410 -20.42 -33.81 -5.85
CA GLN A 410 -19.76 -32.60 -5.40
C GLN A 410 -18.77 -32.93 -4.28
N LEU A 411 -17.56 -32.41 -4.40
CA LEU A 411 -16.49 -32.58 -3.42
C LEU A 411 -16.87 -31.88 -2.11
N GLN A 412 -16.66 -32.59 -1.00
CA GLN A 412 -16.88 -32.09 0.34
C GLN A 412 -15.57 -31.99 1.11
N ASN A 413 -15.48 -31.01 2.01
CA ASN A 413 -14.41 -30.98 2.99
C ASN A 413 -14.65 -32.04 4.10
N ARG A 414 -13.75 -32.11 5.06
CA ARG A 414 -13.83 -33.06 6.19
C ARG A 414 -15.05 -32.89 7.09
N TYR A 415 -15.65 -31.72 7.12
CA TYR A 415 -16.82 -31.40 7.93
C TYR A 415 -18.13 -31.63 7.18
N GLY A 416 -18.06 -32.04 5.91
CA GLY A 416 -19.22 -32.22 5.04
C GLY A 416 -19.63 -30.97 4.29
N ASP A 417 -18.90 -29.85 4.41
CA ASP A 417 -19.21 -28.64 3.64
C ASP A 417 -18.90 -28.88 2.16
N LEU A 418 -19.85 -28.53 1.30
CA LEU A 418 -19.70 -28.58 -0.14
C LEU A 418 -18.67 -27.55 -0.62
N LEU A 419 -17.82 -27.95 -1.58
CA LEU A 419 -16.81 -27.09 -2.18
C LEU A 419 -17.26 -26.55 -3.53
N TYR A 420 -16.88 -25.29 -3.79
CA TYR A 420 -17.19 -24.55 -5.01
C TYR A 420 -15.93 -23.92 -5.58
N TRP A 421 -15.87 -23.72 -6.89
CA TRP A 421 -14.80 -22.96 -7.53
C TRP A 421 -14.97 -21.47 -7.24
N ASN A 422 -13.86 -20.75 -7.09
CA ASN A 422 -13.88 -19.30 -6.91
C ASN A 422 -14.15 -18.50 -8.21
N GLY A 423 -14.27 -19.19 -9.35
CA GLY A 423 -14.57 -18.60 -10.65
C GLY A 423 -15.20 -19.63 -11.59
N ASP A 424 -15.58 -19.16 -12.78
CA ASP A 424 -16.28 -19.97 -13.77
C ASP A 424 -15.37 -21.06 -14.36
N ILE A 425 -15.54 -22.28 -13.86
CA ILE A 425 -14.78 -23.46 -14.31
C ILE A 425 -14.99 -23.76 -15.79
N THR A 426 -16.10 -23.33 -16.40
CA THR A 426 -16.37 -23.56 -17.83
C THR A 426 -15.54 -22.66 -18.75
N ALA A 427 -15.03 -21.55 -18.21
CA ALA A 427 -14.16 -20.62 -18.91
C ALA A 427 -12.67 -20.93 -18.69
N ALA A 428 -12.34 -21.93 -17.86
CA ALA A 428 -10.97 -22.26 -17.51
C ALA A 428 -10.30 -23.20 -18.52
N THR A 429 -8.98 -23.07 -18.67
CA THR A 429 -8.13 -24.05 -19.35
C THR A 429 -7.26 -24.77 -18.33
N LEU A 430 -6.90 -26.03 -18.59
CA LEU A 430 -5.90 -26.71 -17.78
C LEU A 430 -4.50 -26.22 -18.17
N ASN A 431 -3.73 -25.84 -17.18
CA ASN A 431 -2.31 -25.49 -17.34
C ASN A 431 -1.44 -26.76 -17.46
N ALA A 432 -0.12 -26.58 -17.54
CA ALA A 432 0.84 -27.68 -17.69
C ALA A 432 0.88 -28.66 -16.49
N ASP A 433 0.49 -28.23 -15.28
CA ASP A 433 0.43 -29.09 -14.08
C ASP A 433 -0.95 -29.75 -13.88
N GLY A 434 -1.88 -29.57 -14.83
CA GLY A 434 -3.19 -30.23 -14.87
C GLY A 434 -4.26 -29.57 -13.99
N TRP A 435 -4.11 -28.29 -13.68
CA TRP A 435 -5.05 -27.50 -12.87
C TRP A 435 -5.71 -26.37 -13.66
N PRO A 436 -6.96 -26.00 -13.34
CA PRO A 436 -7.70 -24.99 -14.07
C PRO A 436 -7.19 -23.57 -13.79
N GLU A 437 -7.02 -22.79 -14.86
CA GLU A 437 -6.68 -21.37 -14.83
C GLU A 437 -7.55 -20.54 -15.78
N ILE A 438 -7.74 -19.27 -15.42
CA ILE A 438 -8.33 -18.23 -16.28
C ILE A 438 -7.32 -17.09 -16.34
N ASP A 439 -6.93 -16.67 -17.54
CA ASP A 439 -5.96 -15.59 -17.76
C ASP A 439 -4.64 -15.77 -16.96
N GLY A 440 -4.11 -17.00 -16.95
CA GLY A 440 -2.89 -17.37 -16.20
C GLY A 440 -3.06 -17.35 -14.68
N THR A 441 -4.28 -17.26 -14.18
CA THR A 441 -4.60 -17.29 -12.75
C THR A 441 -5.33 -18.58 -12.40
N ARG A 442 -4.70 -19.41 -11.57
CA ARG A 442 -5.29 -20.66 -11.07
C ARG A 442 -6.60 -20.41 -10.32
N LEU A 443 -7.60 -21.26 -10.59
CA LEU A 443 -8.82 -21.34 -9.80
C LEU A 443 -8.55 -22.11 -8.50
N TYR A 444 -9.21 -21.70 -7.43
CA TYR A 444 -9.14 -22.35 -6.12
C TYR A 444 -10.54 -22.72 -5.67
N THR A 445 -10.59 -23.63 -4.71
CA THR A 445 -11.83 -24.03 -4.07
C THR A 445 -12.19 -23.03 -2.95
N LYS A 446 -13.48 -22.97 -2.60
CA LYS A 446 -14.03 -22.21 -1.47
C LYS A 446 -15.22 -22.97 -0.87
N LYS A 447 -15.60 -22.62 0.36
CA LYS A 447 -16.77 -23.18 1.06
C LYS A 447 -18.05 -22.39 0.78
N THR A 448 -17.93 -21.11 0.43
CA THR A 448 -19.08 -20.26 0.08
C THR A 448 -19.74 -20.76 -1.19
N GLU A 449 -21.05 -20.97 -1.14
CA GLU A 449 -21.85 -21.42 -2.28
C GLU A 449 -21.69 -20.50 -3.50
N SER A 450 -21.58 -21.11 -4.67
CA SER A 450 -21.63 -20.42 -5.97
C SER A 450 -22.13 -21.34 -7.06
N GLU A 451 -22.33 -20.79 -8.26
CA GLU A 451 -22.86 -21.53 -9.42
C GLU A 451 -21.90 -22.60 -9.97
N TRP A 452 -20.66 -22.67 -9.45
CA TRP A 452 -19.60 -23.56 -9.94
C TRP A 452 -19.23 -24.61 -8.88
N PRO A 453 -19.96 -25.74 -8.76
CA PRO A 453 -19.62 -26.81 -7.83
C PRO A 453 -18.31 -27.49 -8.22
N VAL A 454 -17.50 -27.88 -7.24
CA VAL A 454 -16.31 -28.71 -7.47
C VAL A 454 -16.76 -30.17 -7.58
N MET A 455 -16.69 -30.75 -8.77
CA MET A 455 -17.12 -32.12 -9.01
C MET A 455 -15.94 -33.10 -8.96
N VAL A 456 -16.20 -34.34 -8.59
CA VAL A 456 -15.28 -35.48 -8.64
C VAL A 456 -16.06 -36.76 -8.98
N TYR A 457 -15.39 -37.78 -9.51
CA TYR A 457 -16.00 -39.10 -9.64
C TYR A 457 -16.40 -39.68 -8.28
N GLU A 458 -17.42 -40.54 -8.26
CA GLU A 458 -17.76 -41.30 -7.06
C GLU A 458 -16.77 -42.46 -6.84
N TYR A 459 -16.08 -42.50 -5.70
CA TYR A 459 -15.09 -43.54 -5.38
C TYR A 459 -15.59 -44.54 -4.32
N SER A 460 -15.17 -45.80 -4.48
CA SER A 460 -15.16 -46.82 -3.43
C SER A 460 -13.75 -46.91 -2.86
N GLU A 461 -13.58 -46.52 -1.59
CA GLU A 461 -12.29 -46.53 -0.90
C GLU A 461 -12.09 -47.84 -0.15
N THR A 462 -10.93 -48.46 -0.34
CA THR A 462 -10.54 -49.69 0.34
C THR A 462 -9.18 -49.53 1.00
N VAL A 463 -9.10 -49.69 2.32
CA VAL A 463 -7.83 -49.72 3.06
C VAL A 463 -7.09 -51.02 2.71
N LYS A 464 -5.85 -50.89 2.22
CA LYS A 464 -4.95 -52.02 1.89
C LYS A 464 -3.93 -52.29 2.98
N LEU A 465 -3.54 -51.25 3.71
CA LEU A 465 -2.67 -51.32 4.88
C LEU A 465 -3.11 -50.25 5.88
N GLY A 466 -3.19 -50.63 7.16
CA GLY A 466 -3.43 -49.70 8.26
C GLY A 466 -2.33 -49.84 9.30
N ILE A 467 -1.83 -48.74 9.84
CA ILE A 467 -0.97 -48.70 11.02
C ILE A 467 -1.67 -47.82 12.03
N GLY A 468 -1.83 -48.30 13.25
CA GLY A 468 -2.37 -47.47 14.31
C GLY A 468 -2.52 -48.25 15.62
N PHE A 469 -3.28 -47.67 16.53
CA PHE A 469 -3.53 -48.25 17.84
C PHE A 469 -4.83 -49.05 17.85
N ARG A 470 -4.79 -50.26 18.40
CA ARG A 470 -5.95 -51.11 18.65
C ARG A 470 -5.84 -51.79 20.00
N GLN A 471 -6.98 -52.09 20.60
CA GLN A 471 -7.02 -52.84 21.84
C GLN A 471 -6.33 -54.20 21.65
N ASP A 472 -5.44 -54.55 22.57
CA ASP A 472 -4.72 -55.81 22.54
C ASP A 472 -5.70 -57.01 22.52
N PRO A 473 -5.67 -57.86 21.47
CA PRO A 473 -6.48 -59.06 21.40
C PRO A 473 -6.20 -60.06 22.54
N GLY A 474 -5.01 -59.98 23.16
CA GLY A 474 -4.62 -60.77 24.32
C GLY A 474 -5.29 -60.34 25.63
N GLY A 475 -6.07 -59.26 25.64
CA GLY A 475 -6.86 -58.84 26.79
C GLY A 475 -6.10 -58.05 27.85
N SER A 476 -4.96 -57.43 27.51
CA SER A 476 -4.23 -56.55 28.46
C SER A 476 -4.98 -55.28 28.85
N GLY A 477 -6.01 -54.90 28.08
CA GLY A 477 -6.81 -53.69 28.33
C GLY A 477 -6.16 -52.38 27.82
N PHE A 478 -5.00 -52.46 27.17
CA PHE A 478 -4.31 -51.32 26.57
C PHE A 478 -4.41 -51.34 25.04
N ASP A 479 -4.32 -50.17 24.43
CA ASP A 479 -4.14 -50.05 22.99
C ASP A 479 -2.67 -50.23 22.61
N ILE A 480 -2.41 -51.09 21.64
CA ILE A 480 -1.08 -51.41 21.14
C ILE A 480 -0.93 -50.99 19.68
N PRO A 481 0.28 -50.61 19.22
CA PRO A 481 0.56 -50.42 17.81
C PRO A 481 0.36 -51.72 17.03
N MET A 482 -0.41 -51.65 15.95
CA MET A 482 -0.77 -52.78 15.11
C MET A 482 -0.71 -52.39 13.63
N ILE A 483 -0.10 -53.24 12.82
CA ILE A 483 -0.14 -53.16 11.36
C ILE A 483 -1.24 -54.12 10.88
N GLU A 484 -2.30 -53.60 10.26
CA GLU A 484 -3.31 -54.36 9.51
C GLU A 484 -2.90 -54.45 8.04
N LEU A 485 -2.94 -55.66 7.49
CA LEU A 485 -2.58 -55.97 6.11
C LEU A 485 -3.77 -56.57 5.37
N GLY A 486 -4.10 -55.99 4.22
CA GLY A 486 -5.16 -56.46 3.34
C GLY A 486 -6.54 -55.88 3.67
N ALA A 487 -7.38 -55.81 2.64
CA ALA A 487 -8.76 -55.31 2.74
C ALA A 487 -9.72 -56.31 3.41
N GLY A 488 -9.31 -57.57 3.51
CA GLY A 488 -10.18 -58.68 3.89
C GLY A 488 -11.26 -58.98 2.85
N THR A 489 -12.23 -59.80 3.25
CA THR A 489 -13.38 -60.23 2.43
C THR A 489 -14.61 -59.34 2.61
N GLY A 490 -14.49 -58.27 3.42
CA GLY A 490 -15.61 -57.41 3.81
C GLY A 490 -16.44 -57.94 4.99
N THR A 491 -16.09 -59.09 5.56
CA THR A 491 -16.75 -59.66 6.75
C THR A 491 -15.76 -59.76 7.91
N GLY A 492 -15.86 -58.83 8.88
CA GLY A 492 -14.95 -58.78 10.03
C GLY A 492 -13.48 -58.70 9.59
N ASP A 493 -12.64 -59.51 10.23
CA ASP A 493 -11.20 -59.59 9.94
C ASP A 493 -10.84 -60.67 8.91
N ASN A 494 -11.81 -61.38 8.35
CA ASN A 494 -11.55 -62.49 7.42
C ASN A 494 -10.72 -62.02 6.22
N GLY A 495 -9.63 -62.72 5.94
CA GLY A 495 -8.68 -62.40 4.88
C GLY A 495 -7.70 -61.27 5.22
N LYS A 496 -7.65 -60.79 6.47
CA LYS A 496 -6.69 -59.79 6.94
C LYS A 496 -5.54 -60.43 7.72
N GLY A 497 -4.38 -59.79 7.63
CA GLY A 497 -3.21 -60.08 8.44
C GLY A 497 -2.95 -58.98 9.47
N PHE A 498 -2.34 -59.32 10.60
CA PHE A 498 -1.96 -58.37 11.65
C PHE A 498 -0.55 -58.62 12.14
N VAL A 499 0.20 -57.55 12.40
CA VAL A 499 1.52 -57.59 13.05
C VAL A 499 1.50 -56.66 14.26
N TYR A 500 1.80 -57.18 15.45
CA TYR A 500 1.78 -56.39 16.69
C TYR A 500 2.61 -57.03 17.81
N LYS A 501 3.01 -56.23 18.80
CA LYS A 501 3.63 -56.71 20.04
C LYS A 501 2.58 -56.85 21.13
N GLY A 502 2.24 -58.10 21.48
CA GLY A 502 1.36 -58.40 22.60
C GLY A 502 2.14 -58.73 23.88
N LEU A 503 1.45 -59.22 24.92
CA LEU A 503 2.07 -59.59 26.20
C LEU A 503 3.14 -60.68 26.06
N SER A 504 2.87 -61.74 25.29
CA SER A 504 3.73 -62.93 25.24
C SER A 504 4.78 -62.94 24.13
N GLY A 505 4.82 -61.91 23.28
CA GLY A 505 5.75 -61.90 22.14
C GLY A 505 5.35 -60.96 21.01
N LEU A 506 6.03 -61.08 19.88
CA LEU A 506 5.64 -60.49 18.60
C LEU A 506 4.68 -61.45 17.88
N TYR A 507 3.54 -60.94 17.43
CA TYR A 507 2.47 -61.70 16.79
C TYR A 507 2.42 -61.39 15.30
N LEU A 508 2.25 -62.44 14.50
CA LEU A 508 1.82 -62.39 13.11
C LEU A 508 0.53 -63.22 13.00
N ASP A 509 -0.60 -62.54 12.94
CA ASP A 509 -1.92 -63.15 12.86
C ASP A 509 -2.44 -63.06 11.42
N TYR A 510 -3.12 -64.11 10.96
CA TYR A 510 -3.86 -64.12 9.70
C TYR A 510 -5.20 -64.79 9.93
N TYR A 511 -6.27 -64.10 9.59
CA TYR A 511 -7.62 -64.66 9.60
C TYR A 511 -7.91 -65.21 8.22
N SER A 512 -8.19 -66.51 8.15
CA SER A 512 -8.48 -67.19 6.90
C SER A 512 -9.68 -66.56 6.18
N SER A 513 -9.53 -66.31 4.89
CA SER A 513 -10.58 -65.72 4.06
C SER A 513 -11.79 -66.66 3.85
N VAL A 514 -11.63 -67.95 4.13
CA VAL A 514 -12.65 -68.98 3.86
C VAL A 514 -13.59 -69.17 5.04
N ASP A 515 -13.04 -69.33 6.24
CA ASP A 515 -13.74 -69.74 7.46
C ASP A 515 -13.53 -68.77 8.64
N GLY A 516 -12.68 -67.75 8.48
CA GLY A 516 -12.35 -66.78 9.54
C GLY A 516 -11.46 -67.34 10.65
N SER A 517 -10.92 -68.55 10.50
CA SER A 517 -10.05 -69.14 11.51
C SER A 517 -8.71 -68.39 11.62
N LEU A 518 -8.23 -68.22 12.85
CA LEU A 518 -6.96 -67.55 13.14
C LEU A 518 -5.77 -68.50 12.93
N ARG A 519 -4.82 -68.07 12.12
CA ARG A 519 -3.49 -68.66 11.96
C ARG A 519 -2.49 -67.69 12.53
N ARG A 520 -1.66 -68.12 13.49
CA ARG A 520 -0.80 -67.21 14.25
C ARG A 520 0.61 -67.74 14.34
N ILE A 521 1.56 -66.83 14.23
CA ILE A 521 2.95 -67.05 14.63
C ILE A 521 3.23 -66.13 15.80
N ILE A 522 3.68 -66.69 16.92
CA ILE A 522 4.17 -65.91 18.07
C ILE A 522 5.66 -66.14 18.18
N LEU A 523 6.44 -65.06 18.11
CA LEU A 523 7.84 -65.07 18.52
C LEU A 523 7.90 -64.56 19.97
N GLY A 524 7.97 -65.49 20.91
CA GLY A 524 8.05 -65.24 22.35
C GLY A 524 9.45 -65.52 22.91
N ASP A 525 9.64 -65.20 24.19
CA ASP A 525 10.92 -65.39 24.89
C ASP A 525 11.32 -66.88 24.98
N ASP A 526 10.33 -67.78 24.99
CA ASP A 526 10.51 -69.23 25.06
C ASP A 526 10.58 -69.91 23.67
N GLY A 527 10.55 -69.14 22.58
CA GLY A 527 10.67 -69.65 21.20
C GLY A 527 9.52 -69.26 20.27
N ILE A 528 9.31 -70.05 19.21
CA ILE A 528 8.31 -69.78 18.16
C ILE A 528 7.11 -70.70 18.35
N VAL A 529 5.91 -70.12 18.45
CA VAL A 529 4.63 -70.84 18.48
C VAL A 529 3.92 -70.65 17.14
N LEU A 530 3.40 -71.74 16.57
CA LEU A 530 2.59 -71.74 15.35
C LEU A 530 1.21 -72.29 15.66
N THR A 531 0.14 -71.54 15.37
CA THR A 531 -1.25 -72.02 15.42
C THR A 531 -1.84 -72.04 14.00
N PRO A 532 -2.72 -73.00 13.66
CA PRO A 532 -3.41 -73.89 14.58
C PRO A 532 -2.59 -75.05 15.15
N TYR A 533 -1.40 -75.40 14.63
CA TYR A 533 -0.61 -76.63 14.91
C TYR A 533 -0.22 -76.95 16.39
N GLY A 534 -1.15 -76.93 17.33
CA GLY A 534 -0.98 -77.52 18.64
C GLY A 534 -0.87 -79.03 18.53
N LEU A 535 0.08 -79.63 19.25
CA LEU A 535 0.17 -81.09 19.38
C LEU A 535 -0.96 -81.57 20.31
N ASN A 536 -1.92 -82.30 19.77
CA ASN A 536 -3.06 -82.85 20.50
C ASN A 536 -2.71 -84.14 21.22
N SER A 537 -2.10 -85.09 20.52
CA SER A 537 -1.75 -86.40 21.05
C SER A 537 -0.52 -86.98 20.37
N ILE A 538 0.13 -87.92 21.06
CA ILE A 538 1.15 -88.78 20.48
C ILE A 538 0.66 -90.23 20.62
N ASP A 539 0.42 -90.88 19.49
CA ASP A 539 -0.05 -92.27 19.44
C ASP A 539 1.10 -93.21 19.07
N PHE A 540 1.58 -93.99 20.03
CA PHE A 540 2.73 -94.89 19.85
C PHE A 540 2.35 -96.25 19.25
N TYR A 541 3.24 -96.79 18.42
CA TYR A 541 3.18 -98.16 17.87
C TYR A 541 4.59 -98.79 17.83
N PRO A 542 4.75 -100.10 17.55
CA PRO A 542 6.01 -100.81 17.83
C PRO A 542 7.29 -100.23 17.19
N ASN A 543 7.15 -99.63 16.01
CA ASN A 543 8.24 -99.05 15.22
C ASN A 543 8.15 -97.52 15.07
N GLY A 544 7.29 -96.83 15.81
CA GLY A 544 7.13 -95.40 15.64
C GLY A 544 6.02 -94.76 16.48
N PHE A 545 5.63 -93.55 16.12
CA PHE A 545 4.46 -92.87 16.66
C PHE A 545 3.85 -91.91 15.63
N ASN A 546 2.60 -91.54 15.85
CA ASN A 546 1.93 -90.46 15.14
C ASN A 546 1.83 -89.25 16.06
N ALA A 547 2.38 -88.11 15.64
CA ALA A 547 2.12 -86.82 16.27
C ALA A 547 0.88 -86.21 15.63
N VAL A 548 -0.21 -86.15 16.39
CA VAL A 548 -1.47 -85.55 15.93
C VAL A 548 -1.43 -84.08 16.29
N TYR A 549 -1.32 -83.22 15.30
CA TYR A 549 -1.47 -81.78 15.44
C TYR A 549 -2.90 -81.37 15.09
N ASP A 550 -3.28 -80.15 15.46
CA ASP A 550 -4.51 -79.52 14.96
C ASP A 550 -4.48 -79.38 13.43
N GLY A 551 -5.13 -80.33 12.74
CA GLY A 551 -5.30 -80.35 11.28
C GLY A 551 -4.36 -81.28 10.49
N GLU A 552 -3.37 -81.89 11.14
CA GLU A 552 -2.42 -82.79 10.48
C GLU A 552 -1.96 -83.91 11.42
N THR A 553 -1.67 -85.09 10.90
CA THR A 553 -1.02 -86.17 11.64
C THR A 553 0.27 -86.53 10.95
N VAL A 554 1.40 -86.39 11.66
CA VAL A 554 2.73 -86.71 11.12
C VAL A 554 3.19 -88.02 11.71
N ALA A 555 3.47 -89.00 10.85
CA ALA A 555 4.02 -90.29 11.25
C ALA A 555 5.56 -90.23 11.36
N TYR A 556 6.08 -90.74 12.47
CA TYR A 556 7.51 -90.91 12.69
C TYR A 556 7.80 -92.39 12.90
N THR A 557 8.67 -92.95 12.06
CA THR A 557 9.25 -94.28 12.30
C THR A 557 10.58 -94.10 13.02
N TRP A 558 10.90 -94.93 14.01
CA TRP A 558 12.20 -94.86 14.67
C TRP A 558 13.14 -95.99 14.23
N THR A 559 14.44 -95.70 14.28
CA THR A 559 15.46 -96.76 14.36
C THR A 559 15.89 -96.95 15.81
N LYS A 560 16.33 -98.16 16.15
CA LYS A 560 16.83 -98.49 17.48
C LYS A 560 18.25 -99.05 17.41
N ASP A 561 19.02 -98.83 18.48
CA ASP A 561 20.27 -99.54 18.71
C ASP A 561 20.02 -101.00 19.16
N GLU A 562 21.11 -101.76 19.32
CA GLU A 562 21.08 -103.15 19.80
C GLU A 562 20.48 -103.28 21.22
N SER A 563 20.45 -102.19 21.99
CA SER A 563 19.84 -102.13 23.33
C SER A 563 18.36 -101.71 23.29
N GLY A 564 17.76 -101.57 22.09
CA GLY A 564 16.37 -101.19 21.90
C GLY A 564 16.08 -99.70 22.11
N ARG A 565 17.11 -98.86 22.19
CA ARG A 565 16.98 -97.40 22.39
C ARG A 565 16.79 -96.71 21.06
N ILE A 566 15.89 -95.73 21.00
CA ILE A 566 15.64 -94.95 19.79
C ILE A 566 16.88 -94.10 19.44
N THR A 567 17.37 -94.22 18.20
CA THR A 567 18.57 -93.54 17.69
C THR A 567 18.27 -92.48 16.63
N SER A 568 17.19 -92.65 15.87
CA SER A 568 16.70 -91.64 14.92
C SER A 568 15.20 -91.72 14.76
N LEU A 569 14.59 -90.61 14.38
CA LEU A 569 13.24 -90.54 13.84
C LEU A 569 13.33 -90.36 12.32
N ILE A 570 12.42 -90.98 11.58
CA ILE A 570 12.31 -90.92 10.13
C ILE A 570 10.89 -90.46 9.82
N THR A 571 10.78 -89.33 9.15
CA THR A 571 9.51 -88.78 8.65
C THR A 571 9.04 -89.50 7.39
N GLU A 572 7.79 -89.30 6.98
CA GLU A 572 7.22 -89.93 5.78
C GLU A 572 7.98 -89.58 4.48
N ASP A 573 8.60 -88.40 4.40
CA ASP A 573 9.46 -87.95 3.30
C ASP A 573 10.91 -88.47 3.41
N MET A 574 11.16 -89.46 4.28
CA MET A 574 12.44 -90.14 4.48
C MET A 574 13.56 -89.25 5.04
N VAL A 575 13.22 -88.13 5.68
CA VAL A 575 14.20 -87.31 6.40
C VAL A 575 14.53 -87.98 7.72
N THR A 576 15.83 -88.22 7.94
CA THR A 576 16.32 -88.83 9.18
C THR A 576 16.75 -87.75 10.16
N ILE A 577 16.09 -87.71 11.31
CA ILE A 577 16.35 -86.78 12.41
C ILE A 577 17.07 -87.58 13.52
N PRO A 578 18.34 -87.25 13.85
CA PRO A 578 19.07 -87.95 14.90
C PRO A 578 18.47 -87.65 16.27
N VAL A 579 18.27 -88.69 17.10
CA VAL A 579 17.85 -88.51 18.49
C VAL A 579 19.08 -88.44 19.37
N THR A 580 19.37 -87.24 19.88
CA THR A 580 20.43 -87.03 20.87
C THR A 580 19.84 -87.11 22.27
N ARG A 581 20.32 -88.06 23.08
CA ARG A 581 19.93 -88.18 24.48
C ARG A 581 20.94 -87.43 25.32
N HIS A 582 20.52 -86.36 25.98
CA HIS A 582 21.28 -85.80 27.07
C HIS A 582 21.09 -86.74 28.27
N ALA A 583 22.19 -87.30 28.78
CA ALA A 583 22.13 -88.10 29.99
C ALA A 583 21.58 -87.21 31.11
N GLU A 584 20.46 -87.61 31.72
CA GLU A 584 20.17 -87.14 33.08
C GLU A 584 21.30 -87.68 33.95
N ASP A 585 22.05 -86.75 34.56
CA ASP A 585 22.74 -87.06 35.81
C ASP A 585 21.69 -87.67 36.75
N MET A 586 21.97 -88.90 37.20
CA MET A 586 21.20 -89.60 38.23
C MET A 586 21.09 -88.81 39.52
#